data_AF-A0A7S0N8I9-F1
#
_entry.id   AF-A0A7S0N8I9-F1
#
_cell.length_a   1.000
_cell.length_b   1.000
_cell.length_c   1.000
_cell.angle_alpha   90.00
_cell.angle_beta   90.00
_cell.angle_gamma   90.00
#
_symmetry.space_group_name_H-M   'P 1'
#
loop_
_entity.id
_entity.type
_entity.pdbx_description
1 polymer ?
#
loop_
_entity_poly.entity_id
_entity_poly.type
_entity_poly.pdbx_seq_one_letter_code
_entity_poly.pdbx_strand_id
1 'polypeptide(L)'
;CVKRLAALPVPASWQCEYVLAETLFAQMLALPAPPARVIFYAAVLADLCRLRTAQETPMLPKMAPALAATVGALFRRVGGMDVEARSRMAEWLALHLSNFSFHWPWDRWAHAAALPETAPARLFIQECLHRMVRLSYWERIEQSLPEALKPLLPAKPEARSRYAADIAEARDIPGTEVAFAQELMGRIKSKQSVRQLEEYVEEAAGSMEDPLAGARVVATVVLILCSKSLTHLVTLLERFKRVIMKVAVSQREQEEVVQCAADIWASAPQHLAITVERLLSHKVVENVAIVDWAFAHWDKTLHGRLPSSATSVHRMCVWEVLNLVVGKTAARAADLDGNLAAAEA
;
A
#
# COMPACT_ATOMS: atom_id res chain seq x y z
N CYS A 1 28.92 -5.71 8.74
CA CYS A 1 28.29 -6.99 8.35
C CYS A 1 28.92 -7.56 7.08
N VAL A 2 28.67 -6.95 5.91
CA VAL A 2 29.14 -7.40 4.58
C VAL A 2 30.62 -7.82 4.54
N LYS A 3 31.55 -6.99 5.03
CA LYS A 3 32.99 -7.32 5.09
C LYS A 3 33.30 -8.62 5.83
N ARG A 4 32.57 -8.91 6.91
CA ARG A 4 32.78 -10.15 7.69
C ARG A 4 32.22 -11.37 6.96
N LEU A 5 31.06 -11.23 6.31
CA LEU A 5 30.46 -12.30 5.50
C LEU A 5 31.32 -12.64 4.28
N ALA A 6 31.91 -11.62 3.66
CA ALA A 6 32.83 -11.77 2.54
C ALA A 6 34.18 -12.39 2.91
N ALA A 7 34.56 -12.33 4.19
CA ALA A 7 35.84 -12.83 4.71
C ALA A 7 35.66 -14.11 5.56
N LEU A 8 34.56 -14.84 5.38
CA LEU A 8 34.36 -16.10 6.08
C LEU A 8 35.48 -17.10 5.69
N PRO A 9 36.10 -17.79 6.67
CA PRO A 9 37.22 -18.70 6.42
C PRO A 9 36.70 -20.05 5.87
N VAL A 10 36.14 -20.03 4.66
CA VAL A 10 35.57 -21.20 3.99
C VAL A 10 36.47 -21.59 2.80
N PRO A 11 36.72 -22.89 2.54
CA PRO A 11 37.48 -23.30 1.37
C PRO A 11 36.88 -22.75 0.06
N ALA A 12 37.72 -22.29 -0.87
CA ALA A 12 37.27 -21.75 -2.16
C ALA A 12 36.52 -22.76 -3.05
N SER A 13 36.65 -24.07 -2.75
CA SER A 13 35.91 -25.15 -3.41
C SER A 13 34.44 -25.22 -2.97
N TRP A 14 34.09 -24.59 -1.85
CA TRP A 14 32.72 -24.53 -1.37
C TRP A 14 32.01 -23.35 -2.00
N GLN A 15 30.82 -23.61 -2.55
CA GLN A 15 29.94 -22.59 -3.13
C GLN A 15 29.23 -21.81 -2.01
N CYS A 16 30.01 -21.10 -1.20
CA CYS A 16 29.53 -20.41 0.00
C CYS A 16 28.50 -19.33 -0.32
N GLU A 17 28.45 -18.82 -1.56
CA GLU A 17 27.44 -17.87 -2.02
C GLU A 17 26.01 -18.41 -1.88
N TYR A 18 25.81 -19.70 -2.18
CA TYR A 18 24.49 -20.34 -2.09
C TYR A 18 24.07 -20.53 -0.64
N VAL A 19 24.99 -21.00 0.21
CA VAL A 19 24.75 -21.16 1.65
C VAL A 19 24.47 -19.79 2.30
N LEU A 20 25.20 -18.76 1.90
CA LEU A 20 25.01 -17.40 2.39
C LEU A 20 23.66 -16.83 1.96
N ALA A 21 23.31 -16.96 0.68
CA ALA A 21 22.01 -16.55 0.17
C ALA A 21 20.87 -17.28 0.90
N GLU A 22 20.95 -18.62 0.99
CA GLU A 22 19.99 -19.45 1.69
C GLU A 22 19.84 -19.05 3.17
N THR A 23 20.95 -18.83 3.88
CA THR A 23 20.92 -18.42 5.30
C THR A 23 20.25 -17.05 5.48
N LEU A 24 20.57 -16.08 4.63
CA LEU A 24 19.98 -14.74 4.71
C LEU A 24 18.49 -14.76 4.36
N PHE A 25 18.07 -15.55 3.37
CA PHE A 25 16.66 -15.75 3.08
C PHE A 25 15.94 -16.50 4.20
N ALA A 26 16.54 -17.55 4.76
CA ALA A 26 15.94 -18.29 5.87
C ALA A 26 15.66 -17.38 7.06
N GLN A 27 16.58 -16.47 7.40
CA GLN A 27 16.35 -15.48 8.45
C GLN A 27 15.28 -14.44 8.07
N MET A 28 15.32 -13.91 6.85
CA MET A 28 14.35 -12.91 6.39
C MET A 28 12.92 -13.47 6.31
N LEU A 29 12.78 -14.75 5.98
CA LEU A 29 11.51 -15.44 5.81
C LEU A 29 11.05 -16.18 7.08
N ALA A 30 11.80 -16.08 8.19
CA ALA A 30 11.49 -16.76 9.44
C ALA A 30 10.16 -16.28 10.04
N LEU A 31 9.34 -17.22 10.53
CA LEU A 31 8.11 -16.93 11.25
C LEU A 31 8.33 -17.07 12.77
N PRO A 32 7.61 -16.29 13.61
CA PRO A 32 6.59 -15.28 13.24
C PRO A 32 7.19 -13.97 12.69
N ALA A 33 8.42 -13.62 13.06
CA ALA A 33 9.09 -12.41 12.63
C ALA A 33 10.59 -12.67 12.34
N PRO A 34 11.20 -11.93 11.39
CA PRO A 34 12.61 -12.05 11.12
C PRO A 34 13.45 -11.40 12.24
N PRO A 35 14.69 -11.85 12.47
CA PRO A 35 15.60 -11.23 13.46
C PRO A 35 15.93 -9.75 13.16
N ALA A 36 15.84 -9.34 11.90
CA ALA A 36 16.04 -7.96 11.46
C ALA A 36 14.96 -7.56 10.44
N ARG A 37 14.79 -6.26 10.18
CA ARG A 37 13.84 -5.78 9.17
C ARG A 37 14.26 -6.20 7.75
N VAL A 38 13.31 -6.39 6.84
CA VAL A 38 13.56 -6.78 5.43
C VAL A 38 14.59 -5.87 4.75
N ILE A 39 14.54 -4.55 5.02
CA ILE A 39 15.48 -3.57 4.47
C ILE A 39 16.95 -3.86 4.81
N PHE A 40 17.23 -4.46 5.98
CA PHE A 40 18.59 -4.85 6.35
C PHE A 40 19.12 -5.94 5.41
N TYR A 41 18.32 -6.98 5.17
CA TYR A 41 18.68 -8.07 4.25
C TYR A 41 18.80 -7.57 2.82
N ALA A 42 17.90 -6.69 2.37
CA ALA A 42 17.95 -6.07 1.05
C ALA A 42 19.27 -5.31 0.84
N ALA A 43 19.67 -4.48 1.81
CA ALA A 43 20.93 -3.74 1.76
C ALA A 43 22.16 -4.67 1.75
N VAL A 44 22.21 -5.64 2.66
CA VAL A 44 23.33 -6.60 2.75
C VAL A 44 23.48 -7.39 1.45
N LEU A 45 22.39 -7.93 0.90
CA LEU A 45 22.41 -8.72 -0.33
C LEU A 45 22.77 -7.85 -1.55
N ALA A 46 22.26 -6.62 -1.63
CA ALA A 46 22.65 -5.70 -2.70
C ALA A 46 24.14 -5.35 -2.64
N ASP A 47 24.68 -5.07 -1.46
CA ASP A 47 26.09 -4.76 -1.28
C ASP A 47 26.99 -5.96 -1.59
N LEU A 48 26.59 -7.17 -1.17
CA LEU A 48 27.30 -8.40 -1.54
C LEU A 48 27.35 -8.60 -3.06
N CYS A 49 26.29 -8.28 -3.80
CA CYS A 49 26.28 -8.32 -5.26
C CYS A 49 27.13 -7.22 -5.92
N ARG A 50 27.38 -6.10 -5.23
CA ARG A 50 28.20 -4.98 -5.74
C ARG A 50 29.69 -5.15 -5.49
N LEU A 51 30.10 -6.17 -4.73
CA LEU A 51 31.52 -6.48 -4.57
C LEU A 51 32.04 -6.93 -5.95
N ARG A 52 32.76 -6.03 -6.63
CA ARG A 52 32.82 -5.98 -8.10
C ARG A 52 33.94 -6.81 -8.71
N THR A 53 34.88 -7.36 -7.93
CA THR A 53 36.03 -8.06 -8.52
C THR A 53 36.54 -9.23 -7.67
N ALA A 54 37.15 -10.21 -8.36
CA ALA A 54 37.93 -11.29 -7.75
C ALA A 54 39.14 -10.78 -6.93
N GLN A 55 39.52 -9.51 -7.11
CA GLN A 55 40.62 -8.85 -6.41
C GLN A 55 40.18 -8.30 -5.04
N GLU A 56 38.95 -7.80 -4.92
CA GLU A 56 38.37 -7.32 -3.65
C GLU A 56 37.78 -8.47 -2.83
N THR A 57 37.30 -9.53 -3.50
CA THR A 57 36.62 -10.67 -2.86
C THR A 57 36.75 -11.93 -3.73
N PRO A 58 37.89 -12.64 -3.67
CA PRO A 58 38.10 -13.88 -4.42
C PRO A 58 37.14 -15.02 -4.02
N MET A 59 36.40 -14.85 -2.91
CA MET A 59 35.53 -15.87 -2.31
C MET A 59 34.07 -15.82 -2.77
N LEU A 60 33.57 -14.70 -3.34
CA LEU A 60 32.15 -14.55 -3.72
C LEU A 60 31.92 -14.14 -5.20
N PRO A 61 32.65 -14.69 -6.19
CA PRO A 61 32.51 -14.27 -7.59
C PRO A 61 31.12 -14.53 -8.18
N LYS A 62 30.31 -15.42 -7.57
CA LYS A 62 29.01 -15.86 -8.11
C LYS A 62 27.81 -15.44 -7.26
N MET A 63 27.93 -14.37 -6.47
CA MET A 63 26.86 -13.96 -5.56
C MET A 63 25.54 -13.64 -6.28
N ALA A 64 25.58 -12.84 -7.36
CA ALA A 64 24.37 -12.51 -8.12
C ALA A 64 23.71 -13.74 -8.78
N PRO A 65 24.45 -14.64 -9.46
CA PRO A 65 23.90 -15.91 -9.93
C PRO A 65 23.31 -16.79 -8.81
N ALA A 66 23.98 -16.91 -7.67
CA ALA A 66 23.50 -17.70 -6.53
C ALA A 66 22.21 -17.13 -5.95
N LEU A 67 22.12 -15.80 -5.84
CA LEU A 67 20.92 -15.10 -5.42
C LEU A 67 19.75 -15.36 -6.38
N ALA A 68 19.97 -15.20 -7.68
CA ALA A 68 18.95 -15.45 -8.70
C ALA A 68 18.47 -16.91 -8.69
N ALA A 69 19.39 -17.87 -8.50
CA ALA A 69 19.06 -19.28 -8.36
C ALA A 69 18.22 -19.56 -7.11
N THR A 70 18.55 -18.93 -5.98
CA THR A 70 17.82 -19.06 -4.71
C THR A 70 16.39 -18.53 -4.85
N VAL A 71 16.22 -17.32 -5.40
CA VAL A 71 14.91 -16.73 -5.69
C VAL A 71 14.11 -17.60 -6.66
N GLY A 72 14.75 -18.14 -7.70
CA GLY A 72 14.10 -19.08 -8.62
C GLY A 72 13.63 -20.37 -7.94
N ALA A 73 14.40 -20.91 -6.99
CA ALA A 73 14.00 -22.07 -6.21
C ALA A 73 12.83 -21.76 -5.26
N LEU A 74 12.85 -20.61 -4.59
CA LEU A 74 11.76 -20.12 -3.75
C LEU A 74 10.47 -19.89 -4.55
N PHE A 75 10.56 -19.27 -5.72
CA PHE A 75 9.41 -19.02 -6.59
C PHE A 75 8.72 -20.31 -7.03
N ARG A 76 9.48 -21.36 -7.38
CA ARG A 76 8.90 -22.69 -7.69
C ARG A 76 8.11 -23.29 -6.54
N ARG A 77 8.40 -22.90 -5.29
CA ARG A 77 7.75 -23.38 -4.07
C ARG A 77 6.77 -22.37 -3.47
N VAL A 78 6.51 -21.24 -4.15
CA VAL A 78 5.68 -20.15 -3.64
C VAL A 78 4.25 -20.58 -3.28
N GLY A 79 3.74 -21.64 -3.92
CA GLY A 79 2.44 -22.22 -3.62
C GLY A 79 2.33 -22.83 -2.22
N GLY A 80 3.42 -23.37 -1.68
CA GLY A 80 3.48 -23.90 -0.32
C GLY A 80 4.10 -22.93 0.69
N MET A 81 4.49 -21.74 0.26
CA MET A 81 5.06 -20.71 1.13
C MET A 81 3.94 -19.99 1.87
N ASP A 82 4.14 -19.76 3.16
CA ASP A 82 3.26 -18.93 3.98
C ASP A 82 3.08 -17.53 3.36
N VAL A 83 1.89 -16.94 3.55
CA VAL A 83 1.53 -15.65 2.95
C VAL A 83 2.45 -14.53 3.43
N GLU A 84 2.83 -14.53 4.71
CA GLU A 84 3.71 -13.52 5.28
C GLU A 84 5.14 -13.64 4.71
N ALA A 85 5.67 -14.86 4.64
CA ALA A 85 6.98 -15.12 4.02
C ALA A 85 6.99 -14.72 2.53
N ARG A 86 5.91 -15.04 1.80
CA ARG A 86 5.74 -14.65 0.39
C ARG A 86 5.72 -13.14 0.23
N SER A 87 5.03 -12.43 1.12
CA SER A 87 4.95 -10.97 1.10
C SER A 87 6.31 -10.31 1.36
N ARG A 88 7.08 -10.82 2.34
CA ARG A 88 8.46 -10.36 2.61
C ARG A 88 9.40 -10.65 1.45
N MET A 89 9.28 -11.81 0.81
CA MET A 89 10.05 -12.13 -0.39
C MET A 89 9.73 -11.16 -1.53
N ALA A 90 8.47 -10.81 -1.73
CA ALA A 90 8.05 -9.85 -2.74
C ALA A 90 8.55 -8.42 -2.43
N GLU A 91 8.51 -8.02 -1.16
CA GLU A 91 9.09 -6.76 -0.68
C GLU A 91 10.60 -6.70 -0.95
N TRP A 92 11.32 -7.72 -0.52
CA TRP A 92 12.74 -7.82 -0.75
C TRP A 92 13.08 -7.78 -2.26
N LEU A 93 12.36 -8.53 -3.10
CA LEU A 93 12.65 -8.59 -4.53
C LEU A 93 12.45 -7.21 -5.17
N ALA A 94 11.35 -6.51 -4.86
CA ALA A 94 11.11 -5.16 -5.38
C ALA A 94 12.21 -4.16 -4.95
N LEU A 95 12.63 -4.21 -3.68
CA LEU A 95 13.73 -3.39 -3.15
C LEU A 95 15.08 -3.74 -3.80
N HIS A 96 15.35 -5.02 -4.01
CA HIS A 96 16.56 -5.46 -4.69
C HIS A 96 16.56 -4.95 -6.13
N LEU A 97 15.50 -5.18 -6.88
CA LEU A 97 15.37 -4.76 -8.27
C LEU A 97 15.47 -3.24 -8.45
N SER A 98 14.95 -2.43 -7.53
CA SER A 98 15.10 -0.97 -7.61
C SER A 98 16.56 -0.49 -7.54
N ASN A 99 17.44 -1.28 -6.92
CA ASN A 99 18.88 -1.04 -6.85
C ASN A 99 19.65 -1.49 -8.10
N PHE A 100 19.01 -2.25 -9.00
CA PHE A 100 19.59 -2.81 -10.22
C PHE A 100 18.72 -2.49 -11.46
N SER A 101 18.16 -1.28 -11.50
CA SER A 101 17.40 -0.74 -12.65
C SER A 101 16.22 -1.62 -13.10
N PHE A 102 15.61 -2.34 -12.16
CA PHE A 102 14.46 -3.22 -12.38
C PHE A 102 14.71 -4.36 -13.38
N HIS A 103 15.97 -4.74 -13.59
CA HIS A 103 16.33 -5.87 -14.46
C HIS A 103 16.14 -7.22 -13.77
N TRP A 104 15.31 -8.07 -14.37
CA TRP A 104 15.10 -9.45 -13.93
C TRP A 104 14.77 -10.32 -15.14
N PRO A 105 15.14 -11.63 -15.17
CA PRO A 105 14.78 -12.55 -16.25
C PRO A 105 13.30 -12.95 -16.19
N TRP A 106 12.40 -11.97 -16.37
CA TRP A 106 10.96 -12.10 -16.28
C TRP A 106 10.37 -13.16 -17.22
N ASP A 107 11.00 -13.42 -18.37
CA ASP A 107 10.58 -14.45 -19.31
C ASP A 107 10.50 -15.84 -18.68
N ARG A 108 11.36 -16.13 -17.69
CA ARG A 108 11.34 -17.40 -16.96
C ARG A 108 10.05 -17.59 -16.16
N TRP A 109 9.36 -16.51 -15.83
CA TRP A 109 8.13 -16.49 -15.05
C TRP A 109 6.90 -16.13 -15.89
N ALA A 110 7.04 -15.90 -17.20
CA ALA A 110 5.95 -15.52 -18.10
C ALA A 110 4.76 -16.50 -18.07
N HIS A 111 5.05 -17.81 -17.89
CA HIS A 111 4.02 -18.85 -17.75
C HIS A 111 3.02 -18.59 -16.62
N ALA A 112 3.42 -17.84 -15.58
CA ALA A 112 2.53 -17.52 -14.46
C ALA A 112 1.36 -16.60 -14.86
N ALA A 113 1.47 -15.86 -15.97
CA ALA A 113 0.37 -15.06 -16.50
C ALA A 113 -0.77 -15.90 -17.11
N ALA A 114 -0.53 -17.17 -17.41
CA ALA A 114 -1.56 -18.11 -17.86
C ALA A 114 -2.24 -18.87 -16.70
N LEU A 115 -1.70 -18.75 -15.47
CA LEU A 115 -2.29 -19.39 -14.30
C LEU A 115 -3.56 -18.67 -13.84
N PRO A 116 -4.45 -19.38 -13.10
CA PRO A 116 -5.62 -18.77 -12.47
C PRO A 116 -5.27 -17.52 -11.65
N GLU A 117 -6.20 -16.57 -11.54
CA GLU A 117 -5.98 -15.30 -10.84
C GLU A 117 -5.59 -15.48 -9.36
N THR A 118 -6.06 -16.55 -8.73
CA THR A 118 -5.78 -16.90 -7.34
C THR A 118 -4.49 -17.71 -7.16
N ALA A 119 -3.79 -18.06 -8.25
CA ALA A 119 -2.58 -18.88 -8.18
C ALA A 119 -1.46 -18.12 -7.43
N PRO A 120 -0.84 -18.72 -6.40
CA PRO A 120 0.22 -18.07 -5.60
C PRO A 120 1.36 -17.47 -6.41
N ALA A 121 1.79 -18.13 -7.49
CA ALA A 121 2.86 -17.63 -8.36
C ALA A 121 2.45 -16.36 -9.12
N ARG A 122 1.22 -16.30 -9.61
CA ARG A 122 0.67 -15.11 -10.27
C ARG A 122 0.52 -13.96 -9.28
N LEU A 123 -0.06 -14.25 -8.11
CA LEU A 123 -0.22 -13.27 -7.02
C LEU A 123 1.12 -12.70 -6.55
N PHE A 124 2.15 -13.54 -6.42
CA PHE A 124 3.50 -13.10 -6.06
C PHE A 124 4.09 -12.11 -7.07
N ILE A 125 3.92 -12.37 -8.37
CA ILE A 125 4.39 -11.44 -9.41
C ILE A 125 3.63 -10.13 -9.33
N GLN A 126 2.30 -10.16 -9.24
CA GLN A 126 1.48 -8.96 -9.06
C GLN A 126 1.96 -8.16 -7.83
N GLU A 127 2.19 -8.85 -6.71
CA GLU A 127 2.68 -8.24 -5.47
C GLU A 127 4.03 -7.52 -5.64
N CYS A 128 4.97 -8.15 -6.37
CA CYS A 128 6.25 -7.55 -6.72
C CYS A 128 6.06 -6.30 -7.60
N LEU A 129 5.24 -6.40 -8.65
CA LEU A 129 4.98 -5.29 -9.58
C LEU A 129 4.33 -4.09 -8.88
N HIS A 130 3.36 -4.34 -7.99
CA HIS A 130 2.77 -3.31 -7.15
C HIS A 130 3.83 -2.55 -6.35
N ARG A 131 4.77 -3.25 -5.71
CA ARG A 131 5.85 -2.63 -4.93
C ARG A 131 6.87 -1.93 -5.81
N MET A 132 7.22 -2.49 -6.97
CA MET A 132 8.11 -1.85 -7.94
C MET A 132 7.52 -0.53 -8.45
N VAL A 133 6.22 -0.48 -8.71
CA VAL A 133 5.53 0.76 -9.10
C VAL A 133 5.56 1.79 -7.97
N ARG A 134 5.45 1.40 -6.69
CA ARG A 134 5.62 2.33 -5.55
C ARG A 134 7.04 2.88 -5.41
N LEU A 135 8.04 2.11 -5.84
CA LEU A 135 9.46 2.49 -5.82
C LEU A 135 9.90 3.24 -7.10
N SER A 136 9.00 3.44 -8.05
CA SER A 136 9.25 4.01 -9.38
C SER A 136 8.00 4.72 -9.90
N TYR A 137 7.84 4.82 -11.22
CA TYR A 137 6.59 5.21 -11.88
C TYR A 137 6.15 4.11 -12.83
N TRP A 138 4.85 4.07 -13.11
CA TRP A 138 4.19 2.95 -13.79
C TRP A 138 4.81 2.62 -15.15
N GLU A 139 5.05 3.64 -15.99
CA GLU A 139 5.60 3.49 -17.34
C GLU A 139 6.99 2.85 -17.35
N ARG A 140 7.84 3.17 -16.35
CA ARG A 140 9.18 2.57 -16.25
C ARG A 140 9.11 1.09 -15.93
N ILE A 141 8.17 0.67 -15.09
CA ILE A 141 8.00 -0.74 -14.75
C ILE A 141 7.39 -1.49 -15.93
N GLU A 142 6.43 -0.90 -16.64
CA GLU A 142 5.87 -1.49 -17.87
C GLU A 142 6.96 -1.75 -18.92
N GLN A 143 7.85 -0.78 -19.13
CA GLN A 143 8.96 -0.90 -20.09
C GLN A 143 9.99 -1.97 -19.72
N SER A 144 10.10 -2.35 -18.43
CA SER A 144 11.04 -3.38 -17.99
C SER A 144 10.46 -4.81 -18.07
N LEU A 145 9.21 -4.98 -18.54
CA LEU A 145 8.52 -6.26 -18.57
C LEU A 145 8.32 -6.78 -19.99
N PRO A 146 8.34 -8.11 -20.19
CA PRO A 146 7.88 -8.73 -21.43
C PRO A 146 6.36 -8.59 -21.58
N GLU A 147 5.86 -8.60 -22.82
CA GLU A 147 4.43 -8.46 -23.14
C GLU A 147 3.53 -9.43 -22.36
N ALA A 148 3.99 -10.67 -22.17
CA ALA A 148 3.24 -11.69 -21.45
C ALA A 148 2.90 -11.32 -19.99
N LEU A 149 3.71 -10.49 -19.34
CA LEU A 149 3.52 -10.09 -17.94
C LEU A 149 2.85 -8.71 -17.78
N LYS A 150 2.74 -7.91 -18.83
CA LYS A 150 2.08 -6.59 -18.75
C LYS A 150 0.63 -6.65 -18.22
N PRO A 151 -0.19 -7.66 -18.54
CA PRO A 151 -1.53 -7.79 -17.93
C PRO A 151 -1.52 -8.00 -16.41
N LEU A 152 -0.37 -8.32 -15.80
CA LEU A 152 -0.22 -8.45 -14.35
C LEU A 152 0.15 -7.13 -13.67
N LEU A 153 0.44 -6.06 -14.42
CA LEU A 153 0.70 -4.75 -13.84
C LEU A 153 -0.51 -4.26 -13.05
N PRO A 154 -0.27 -3.51 -11.95
CA PRO A 154 -1.34 -2.77 -11.30
C PRO A 154 -2.00 -1.80 -12.29
N ALA A 155 -3.25 -1.44 -12.03
CA ALA A 155 -3.85 -0.28 -12.69
C ALA A 155 -3.01 0.99 -12.41
N LYS A 156 -3.06 1.96 -13.34
CA LYS A 156 -2.36 3.23 -13.14
C LYS A 156 -2.85 3.90 -11.85
N PRO A 157 -1.94 4.32 -10.94
CA PRO A 157 -2.32 4.97 -9.70
C PRO A 157 -2.90 6.36 -9.96
N GLU A 158 -4.22 6.51 -9.82
CA GLU A 158 -4.93 7.75 -10.11
C GLU A 158 -6.10 7.92 -9.14
N ALA A 159 -6.39 9.16 -8.74
CA ALA A 159 -7.54 9.46 -7.90
C ALA A 159 -8.82 9.49 -8.73
N ARG A 160 -9.88 8.86 -8.22
CA ARG A 160 -11.19 8.79 -8.90
C ARG A 160 -12.27 9.46 -8.08
N SER A 161 -12.99 10.43 -8.66
CA SER A 161 -14.14 11.04 -8.01
C SER A 161 -15.42 10.36 -8.47
N ARG A 162 -16.26 9.94 -7.52
CA ARG A 162 -17.60 9.41 -7.79
C ARG A 162 -18.46 10.37 -8.62
N TYR A 163 -18.31 11.67 -8.38
CA TYR A 163 -19.16 12.70 -8.99
C TYR A 163 -18.54 13.35 -10.23
N ALA A 164 -17.30 13.01 -10.63
CA ALA A 164 -16.62 13.76 -11.70
C ALA A 164 -17.37 13.78 -13.04
N ALA A 165 -17.96 12.66 -13.46
CA ALA A 165 -18.70 12.57 -14.71
C ALA A 165 -19.99 13.39 -14.68
N ASP A 166 -20.81 13.21 -13.64
CA ASP A 166 -22.07 13.95 -13.49
C ASP A 166 -21.84 15.47 -13.35
N ILE A 167 -20.74 15.85 -12.69
CA ILE A 167 -20.34 17.25 -12.59
C ILE A 167 -19.95 17.83 -13.95
N ALA A 168 -19.20 17.09 -14.76
CA ALA A 168 -18.79 17.51 -16.10
C ALA A 168 -19.99 17.64 -17.06
N GLU A 169 -21.00 16.80 -16.89
CA GLU A 169 -22.26 16.84 -17.64
C GLU A 169 -23.25 17.89 -17.12
N ALA A 170 -22.88 18.66 -16.09
CA ALA A 170 -23.72 19.69 -15.46
C ALA A 170 -25.12 19.17 -15.06
N ARG A 171 -25.20 17.93 -14.58
CA ARG A 171 -26.44 17.36 -14.02
C ARG A 171 -26.72 17.98 -12.66
N ASP A 172 -27.28 19.18 -12.66
CA ASP A 172 -27.64 19.92 -11.45
C ASP A 172 -29.10 19.68 -11.09
N ILE A 173 -29.35 18.58 -10.38
CA ILE A 173 -30.67 18.27 -9.82
C ILE A 173 -30.65 18.64 -8.34
N PRO A 174 -31.40 19.67 -7.90
CA PRO A 174 -31.44 20.08 -6.50
C PRO A 174 -31.80 18.91 -5.56
N GLY A 175 -31.15 18.86 -4.40
CA GLY A 175 -31.36 17.80 -3.40
C GLY A 175 -30.62 16.49 -3.68
N THR A 176 -29.79 16.42 -4.73
CA THR A 176 -28.95 15.24 -5.01
C THR A 176 -27.54 15.38 -4.45
N GLU A 177 -26.86 14.23 -4.24
CA GLU A 177 -25.44 14.20 -3.87
C GLU A 177 -24.54 14.97 -4.86
N VAL A 178 -24.89 14.96 -6.15
CA VAL A 178 -24.14 15.66 -7.20
C VAL A 178 -24.23 17.17 -7.02
N ALA A 179 -25.44 17.73 -6.83
CA ALA A 179 -25.62 19.16 -6.59
C ALA A 179 -24.89 19.60 -5.31
N PHE A 180 -24.98 18.81 -4.23
CA PHE A 180 -24.23 19.07 -3.00
C PHE A 180 -22.71 19.07 -3.26
N ALA A 181 -22.20 18.09 -4.00
CA ALA A 181 -20.78 17.99 -4.33
C ALA A 181 -20.28 19.17 -5.17
N GLN A 182 -21.06 19.62 -6.17
CA GLN A 182 -20.75 20.77 -7.01
C GLN A 182 -20.64 22.05 -6.19
N GLU A 183 -21.65 22.35 -5.40
CA GLU A 183 -21.73 23.57 -4.60
C GLU A 183 -20.64 23.60 -3.52
N LEU A 184 -20.41 22.47 -2.82
CA LEU A 184 -19.33 22.35 -1.85
C LEU A 184 -17.96 22.58 -2.49
N MET A 185 -17.72 21.99 -3.67
CA MET A 185 -16.48 22.18 -4.41
C MET A 185 -16.30 23.65 -4.85
N GLY A 186 -17.38 24.30 -5.28
CA GLY A 186 -17.40 25.73 -5.60
C GLY A 186 -17.03 26.61 -4.41
N ARG A 187 -17.62 26.35 -3.23
CA ARG A 187 -17.36 27.07 -1.98
C ARG A 187 -15.92 26.92 -1.47
N ILE A 188 -15.36 25.71 -1.59
CA ILE A 188 -13.95 25.49 -1.22
C ILE A 188 -13.02 26.24 -2.18
N LYS A 189 -13.31 26.21 -3.49
CA LYS A 189 -12.53 26.91 -4.52
C LYS A 189 -12.63 28.44 -4.39
N SER A 190 -13.77 28.97 -3.97
CA SER A 190 -13.96 30.39 -3.65
C SER A 190 -13.35 30.80 -2.30
N LYS A 191 -12.65 29.87 -1.62
CA LYS A 191 -11.90 30.10 -0.38
C LYS A 191 -12.77 30.60 0.77
N GLN A 192 -14.02 30.13 0.85
CA GLN A 192 -14.85 30.36 2.04
C GLN A 192 -14.15 29.91 3.32
N SER A 193 -14.51 30.55 4.43
CA SER A 193 -13.96 30.21 5.74
C SER A 193 -14.43 28.81 6.17
N VAL A 194 -13.65 28.13 7.02
CA VAL A 194 -13.99 26.80 7.51
C VAL A 194 -15.34 26.80 8.24
N ARG A 195 -15.66 27.87 8.99
CA ARG A 195 -16.95 28.00 9.69
C ARG A 195 -18.15 28.04 8.73
N GLN A 196 -18.05 28.83 7.66
CA GLN A 196 -19.09 28.91 6.65
C GLN A 196 -19.30 27.56 5.94
N LEU A 197 -18.21 26.81 5.74
CA LEU A 197 -18.30 25.46 5.18
C LEU A 197 -18.94 24.47 6.15
N GLU A 198 -18.62 24.55 7.45
CA GLU A 198 -19.23 23.72 8.50
C GLU A 198 -20.75 23.96 8.57
N GLU A 199 -21.19 25.21 8.61
CA GLU A 199 -22.61 25.60 8.63
C GLU A 199 -23.35 25.09 7.39
N TYR A 200 -22.79 25.32 6.20
CA TYR A 200 -23.39 24.86 4.95
C TYR A 200 -23.49 23.34 4.87
N VAL A 201 -22.43 22.62 5.28
CA VAL A 201 -22.40 21.16 5.24
C VAL A 201 -23.42 20.55 6.19
N GLU A 202 -23.59 21.13 7.38
CA GLU A 202 -24.57 20.68 8.38
C GLU A 202 -26.00 20.83 7.85
N GLU A 203 -26.34 21.97 7.25
CA GLU A 203 -27.65 22.22 6.62
C GLU A 203 -27.90 21.31 5.41
N ALA A 204 -26.93 21.22 4.49
CA ALA A 204 -27.07 20.44 3.27
C ALA A 204 -27.16 18.94 3.56
N ALA A 205 -26.33 18.42 4.47
CA ALA A 205 -26.38 17.02 4.88
C ALA A 205 -27.69 16.67 5.58
N GLY A 206 -28.21 17.56 6.44
CA GLY A 206 -29.48 17.35 7.14
C GLY A 206 -30.71 17.34 6.22
N SER A 207 -30.57 17.85 5.00
CA SER A 207 -31.63 17.86 3.98
C SER A 207 -31.62 16.62 3.06
N MET A 208 -30.63 15.74 3.19
CA MET A 208 -30.51 14.53 2.37
C MET A 208 -31.39 13.39 2.91
N GLU A 209 -31.95 12.59 2.00
CA GLU A 209 -32.75 11.41 2.39
C GLU A 209 -31.90 10.28 2.99
N ASP A 210 -30.70 10.04 2.44
CA ASP A 210 -29.74 9.07 2.97
C ASP A 210 -28.91 9.70 4.10
N PRO A 211 -28.99 9.19 5.34
CA PRO A 211 -28.20 9.71 6.46
C PRO A 211 -26.68 9.71 6.22
N LEU A 212 -26.18 8.81 5.36
CA LEU A 212 -24.74 8.71 5.06
C LEU A 212 -24.30 9.62 3.90
N ALA A 213 -25.23 10.21 3.14
CA ALA A 213 -24.90 11.03 1.98
C ALA A 213 -24.03 12.24 2.35
N GLY A 214 -24.26 12.84 3.53
CA GLY A 214 -23.45 13.93 4.06
C GLY A 214 -21.98 13.56 4.16
N ALA A 215 -21.67 12.50 4.91
CA ALA A 215 -20.32 11.97 5.06
C ALA A 215 -19.71 11.59 3.70
N ARG A 216 -20.50 10.91 2.85
CA ARG A 216 -20.08 10.45 1.52
C ARG A 216 -19.65 11.60 0.62
N VAL A 217 -20.50 12.62 0.48
CA VAL A 217 -20.25 13.78 -0.39
C VAL A 217 -19.07 14.58 0.12
N VAL A 218 -19.08 14.95 1.41
CA VAL A 218 -18.05 15.82 2.00
C VAL A 218 -16.68 15.14 1.96
N ALA A 219 -16.60 13.87 2.37
CA ALA A 219 -15.35 13.12 2.31
C ALA A 219 -14.84 13.02 0.88
N THR A 220 -15.71 12.69 -0.08
CA THR A 220 -15.32 12.57 -1.49
C THR A 220 -14.77 13.89 -2.03
N VAL A 221 -15.48 15.00 -1.83
CA VAL A 221 -15.07 16.32 -2.33
C VAL A 221 -13.74 16.76 -1.71
N VAL A 222 -13.63 16.68 -0.38
CA VAL A 222 -12.42 17.14 0.32
C VAL A 222 -11.21 16.27 -0.04
N LEU A 223 -11.36 14.95 -0.06
CA LEU A 223 -10.25 14.03 -0.39
C LEU A 223 -9.82 14.13 -1.86
N ILE A 224 -10.75 14.40 -2.78
CA ILE A 224 -10.40 14.66 -4.19
C ILE A 224 -9.60 15.95 -4.32
N LEU A 225 -9.97 17.02 -3.62
CA LEU A 225 -9.20 18.26 -3.61
C LEU A 225 -7.79 18.06 -2.99
N CYS A 226 -7.66 17.08 -2.09
CA CYS A 226 -6.39 16.67 -1.48
C CYS A 226 -5.49 15.81 -2.41
N SER A 227 -6.01 15.30 -3.53
CA SER A 227 -5.37 14.20 -4.28
C SER A 227 -4.15 14.57 -5.14
N LYS A 228 -3.85 15.87 -5.30
CA LYS A 228 -2.78 16.34 -6.20
C LYS A 228 -1.37 15.92 -5.78
N SER A 229 -1.07 15.88 -4.49
CA SER A 229 0.19 15.37 -3.96
C SER A 229 0.06 15.06 -2.46
N LEU A 230 1.01 14.31 -1.89
CA LEU A 230 1.03 14.03 -0.45
C LEU A 230 1.08 15.32 0.40
N THR A 231 1.75 16.38 -0.08
CA THR A 231 1.75 17.68 0.59
C THR A 231 0.36 18.34 0.57
N HIS A 232 -0.38 18.23 -0.55
CA HIS A 232 -1.76 18.74 -0.62
C HIS A 232 -2.65 17.96 0.35
N LEU A 233 -2.50 16.64 0.40
CA LEU A 233 -3.22 15.80 1.35
C LEU A 233 -3.00 16.27 2.79
N VAL A 234 -1.75 16.44 3.23
CA VAL A 234 -1.47 16.87 4.62
C VAL A 234 -2.00 18.27 4.90
N THR A 235 -1.76 19.22 4.01
CA THR A 235 -2.09 20.64 4.24
C THR A 235 -3.60 20.91 4.17
N LEU A 236 -4.28 20.36 3.17
CA LEU A 236 -5.72 20.57 2.98
C LEU A 236 -6.54 19.74 3.96
N LEU A 237 -6.12 18.52 4.29
CA LEU A 237 -6.81 17.73 5.30
C LEU A 237 -6.71 18.38 6.68
N GLU A 238 -5.56 18.91 7.08
CA GLU A 238 -5.44 19.66 8.35
C GLU A 238 -6.36 20.88 8.38
N ARG A 239 -6.52 21.58 7.24
CA ARG A 239 -7.43 22.73 7.12
C ARG A 239 -8.90 22.33 7.18
N PHE A 240 -9.30 21.26 6.48
CA PHE A 240 -10.70 20.91 6.27
C PHE A 240 -11.19 19.73 7.11
N LYS A 241 -10.35 19.16 8.00
CA LYS A 241 -10.74 18.04 8.88
C LYS A 241 -12.02 18.32 9.67
N ARG A 242 -12.22 19.56 10.13
CA ARG A 242 -13.41 19.93 10.91
C ARG A 242 -14.70 19.86 10.08
N VAL A 243 -14.62 20.17 8.78
CA VAL A 243 -15.74 20.05 7.84
C VAL A 243 -16.14 18.58 7.69
N ILE A 244 -15.17 17.66 7.61
CA ILE A 244 -15.46 16.22 7.58
C ILE A 244 -16.05 15.76 8.91
N MET A 245 -15.47 16.19 10.04
CA MET A 245 -15.93 15.80 11.39
C MET A 245 -17.37 16.26 11.69
N LYS A 246 -17.88 17.29 11.01
CA LYS A 246 -19.28 17.72 11.13
C LYS A 246 -20.30 16.69 10.65
N VAL A 247 -19.91 15.85 9.70
CA VAL A 247 -20.78 14.80 9.13
C VAL A 247 -20.29 13.39 9.44
N ALA A 248 -19.12 13.25 10.06
CA ALA A 248 -18.54 11.97 10.47
C ALA A 248 -18.64 11.79 11.99
N VAL A 249 -19.84 11.89 12.54
CA VAL A 249 -20.08 11.91 13.99
C VAL A 249 -20.20 10.49 14.53
N SER A 250 -21.00 9.67 13.87
CA SER A 250 -21.22 8.26 14.20
C SER A 250 -20.15 7.36 13.58
N GLN A 251 -20.00 6.16 14.15
CA GLN A 251 -19.09 5.15 13.61
C GLN A 251 -19.42 4.79 12.16
N ARG A 252 -20.71 4.69 11.79
CA ARG A 252 -21.15 4.35 10.42
C ARG A 252 -20.78 5.44 9.42
N GLU A 253 -20.86 6.71 9.80
CA GLU A 253 -20.41 7.81 8.95
C GLU A 253 -18.89 7.82 8.80
N GLN A 254 -18.15 7.52 9.88
CA GLN A 254 -16.69 7.37 9.80
C GLN A 254 -16.27 6.20 8.90
N GLU A 255 -16.98 5.06 8.94
CA GLU A 255 -16.81 3.94 8.00
C GLU A 255 -17.06 4.40 6.55
N GLU A 256 -18.08 5.23 6.32
CA GLU A 256 -18.35 5.81 5.00
C GLU A 256 -17.23 6.74 4.53
N VAL A 257 -16.60 7.51 5.42
CA VAL A 257 -15.40 8.32 5.10
C VAL A 257 -14.25 7.42 4.64
N VAL A 258 -14.00 6.30 5.33
CA VAL A 258 -12.96 5.33 4.94
C VAL A 258 -13.31 4.67 3.60
N GLN A 259 -14.58 4.33 3.38
CA GLN A 259 -15.04 3.79 2.10
C GLN A 259 -14.84 4.78 0.96
N CYS A 260 -15.11 6.08 1.17
CA CYS A 260 -14.83 7.11 0.17
C CYS A 260 -13.34 7.20 -0.16
N ALA A 261 -12.46 7.12 0.85
CA ALA A 261 -11.01 7.07 0.60
C ALA A 261 -10.61 5.84 -0.23
N ALA A 262 -11.22 4.68 0.04
CA ALA A 262 -10.99 3.44 -0.71
C ALA A 262 -11.49 3.53 -2.16
N ASP A 263 -12.65 4.14 -2.39
CA ASP A 263 -13.20 4.36 -3.73
C ASP A 263 -12.29 5.31 -4.54
N ILE A 264 -11.83 6.40 -3.91
CA ILE A 264 -10.94 7.39 -4.55
C ILE A 264 -9.62 6.76 -4.96
N TRP A 265 -9.04 5.94 -4.07
CA TRP A 265 -7.71 5.35 -4.24
C TRP A 265 -7.75 3.88 -4.63
N ALA A 266 -8.83 3.43 -5.30
CA ALA A 266 -9.02 2.04 -5.69
C ALA A 266 -7.85 1.48 -6.53
N SER A 267 -7.22 2.31 -7.38
CA SER A 267 -6.03 1.93 -8.16
C SER A 267 -4.69 2.30 -7.49
N ALA A 268 -4.70 2.91 -6.30
CA ALA A 268 -3.52 3.41 -5.61
C ALA A 268 -3.49 3.01 -4.12
N PRO A 269 -3.28 1.72 -3.79
CA PRO A 269 -3.26 1.22 -2.41
C PRO A 269 -2.35 1.98 -1.43
N GLN A 270 -1.18 2.45 -1.92
CA GLN A 270 -0.28 3.27 -1.11
C GLN A 270 -0.92 4.59 -0.67
N HIS A 271 -1.64 5.24 -1.58
CA HIS A 271 -2.33 6.50 -1.28
C HIS A 271 -3.50 6.26 -0.32
N LEU A 272 -4.23 5.16 -0.49
CA LEU A 272 -5.26 4.74 0.48
C LEU A 272 -4.68 4.62 1.90
N ALA A 273 -3.60 3.84 2.05
CA ALA A 273 -2.98 3.65 3.36
C ALA A 273 -2.52 4.97 3.98
N ILE A 274 -1.92 5.87 3.19
CA ILE A 274 -1.50 7.20 3.66
C ILE A 274 -2.73 8.08 4.00
N THR A 275 -3.79 8.07 3.20
CA THR A 275 -5.00 8.85 3.48
C THR A 275 -5.67 8.39 4.77
N VAL A 276 -5.86 7.08 4.97
CA VAL A 276 -6.44 6.51 6.20
C VAL A 276 -5.55 6.79 7.41
N GLU A 277 -4.23 6.68 7.24
CA GLU A 277 -3.25 7.05 8.28
C GLU A 277 -3.43 8.49 8.76
N ARG A 278 -3.67 9.42 7.83
CA ARG A 278 -3.87 10.84 8.14
C ARG A 278 -5.23 11.12 8.75
N LEU A 279 -6.29 10.49 8.25
CA LEU A 279 -7.63 10.57 8.86
C LEU A 279 -7.58 10.11 10.32
N LEU A 280 -6.90 9.01 10.61
CA LEU A 280 -6.69 8.50 11.97
C LEU A 280 -5.81 9.44 12.83
N SER A 281 -4.72 9.96 12.27
CA SER A 281 -3.85 10.91 12.97
C SER A 281 -4.58 12.19 13.37
N HIS A 282 -5.48 12.68 12.53
CA HIS A 282 -6.28 13.87 12.78
C HIS A 282 -7.55 13.61 13.60
N LYS A 283 -7.78 12.36 14.03
CA LYS A 283 -8.99 11.94 14.76
C LYS A 283 -10.29 12.22 13.99
N VAL A 284 -10.22 12.15 12.66
CA VAL A 284 -11.40 12.23 11.78
C VAL A 284 -12.15 10.91 11.79
N VAL A 285 -11.41 9.79 11.87
CA VAL A 285 -11.96 8.44 12.01
C VAL A 285 -11.26 7.73 13.16
N GLU A 286 -11.97 6.83 13.81
CA GLU A 286 -11.46 6.00 14.89
C GLU A 286 -10.96 4.64 14.39
N ASN A 287 -10.16 3.96 15.22
CA ASN A 287 -9.63 2.64 14.91
C ASN A 287 -10.75 1.62 14.63
N VAL A 288 -11.83 1.65 15.41
CA VAL A 288 -12.94 0.69 15.31
C VAL A 288 -13.62 0.84 13.95
N ALA A 289 -13.90 2.06 13.50
CA ALA A 289 -14.48 2.32 12.18
C ALA A 289 -13.60 1.77 11.04
N ILE A 290 -12.28 1.90 11.14
CA ILE A 290 -11.38 1.34 10.11
C ILE A 290 -11.39 -0.19 10.11
N VAL A 291 -11.44 -0.81 11.29
CA VAL A 291 -11.50 -2.27 11.43
C VAL A 291 -12.81 -2.82 10.88
N ASP A 292 -13.95 -2.22 11.25
CA ASP A 292 -15.27 -2.65 10.79
C ASP A 292 -15.42 -2.44 9.28
N TRP A 293 -14.93 -1.31 8.76
CA TRP A 293 -14.81 -1.09 7.31
C TRP A 293 -13.97 -2.18 6.64
N ALA A 294 -12.80 -2.53 7.19
CA ALA A 294 -11.90 -3.49 6.58
C ALA A 294 -12.54 -4.88 6.45
N PHE A 295 -13.24 -5.36 7.49
CA PHE A 295 -13.94 -6.64 7.44
C PHE A 295 -15.18 -6.60 6.54
N ALA A 296 -15.95 -5.51 6.56
CA ALA A 296 -17.09 -5.34 5.66
C ALA A 296 -16.66 -5.26 4.18
N HIS A 297 -15.54 -4.60 3.90
CA HIS A 297 -14.96 -4.49 2.56
C HIS A 297 -14.41 -5.85 2.11
N TRP A 298 -13.72 -6.56 2.99
CA TRP A 298 -13.21 -7.91 2.75
C TRP A 298 -14.33 -8.90 2.39
N ASP A 299 -15.45 -8.87 3.12
CA ASP A 299 -16.62 -9.72 2.85
C ASP A 299 -17.22 -9.49 1.45
N LYS A 300 -17.33 -8.22 1.03
CA LYS A 300 -17.78 -7.85 -0.32
C LYS A 300 -16.84 -8.40 -1.41
N THR A 301 -15.52 -8.43 -1.15
CA THR A 301 -14.53 -9.00 -2.08
C THR A 301 -14.56 -10.52 -2.15
N LEU A 302 -14.92 -11.21 -1.06
CA LEU A 302 -14.98 -12.68 -1.00
C LEU A 302 -16.21 -13.26 -1.70
N HIS A 303 -17.35 -12.60 -1.54
CA HIS A 303 -18.62 -13.05 -2.13
C HIS A 303 -18.83 -12.64 -3.59
N GLY A 304 -17.76 -12.31 -4.32
CA GLY A 304 -17.81 -12.09 -5.77
C GLY A 304 -18.60 -10.86 -6.21
N ARG A 305 -18.81 -9.88 -5.33
CA ARG A 305 -19.47 -8.60 -5.69
C ARG A 305 -18.52 -7.61 -6.36
N LEU A 306 -17.24 -7.95 -6.47
CA LEU A 306 -16.20 -7.18 -7.17
C LEU A 306 -15.58 -8.02 -8.29
N PRO A 307 -15.10 -7.40 -9.39
CA PRO A 307 -14.42 -8.11 -10.46
C PRO A 307 -13.19 -8.88 -9.97
N SER A 308 -12.98 -10.09 -10.50
CA SER A 308 -11.94 -11.03 -10.06
C SER A 308 -10.52 -10.43 -10.11
N SER A 309 -10.21 -9.60 -11.11
CA SER A 309 -8.92 -8.90 -11.26
C SER A 309 -8.65 -7.83 -10.20
N ALA A 310 -9.69 -7.28 -9.57
CA ALA A 310 -9.58 -6.30 -8.49
C ALA A 310 -9.36 -6.98 -7.13
N THR A 311 -9.73 -8.26 -7.01
CA THR A 311 -9.84 -8.97 -5.72
C THR A 311 -8.47 -9.15 -5.04
N SER A 312 -7.39 -9.39 -5.78
CA SER A 312 -6.05 -9.55 -5.18
C SER A 312 -5.48 -8.24 -4.63
N VAL A 313 -5.68 -7.14 -5.36
CA VAL A 313 -5.23 -5.80 -4.98
C VAL A 313 -6.00 -5.27 -3.78
N HIS A 314 -7.32 -5.47 -3.77
CA HIS A 314 -8.17 -5.10 -2.64
C HIS A 314 -7.80 -5.88 -1.37
N ARG A 315 -7.44 -7.15 -1.49
CA ARG A 315 -6.96 -7.93 -0.33
C ARG A 315 -5.66 -7.37 0.23
N MET A 316 -4.69 -7.02 -0.62
CA MET A 316 -3.43 -6.43 -0.16
C MET A 316 -3.62 -5.06 0.49
N CYS A 317 -4.47 -4.20 -0.07
CA CYS A 317 -4.67 -2.85 0.46
C CYS A 317 -5.37 -2.87 1.84
N VAL A 318 -6.33 -3.78 2.05
CA VAL A 318 -7.00 -3.96 3.34
C VAL A 318 -5.99 -4.39 4.42
N TRP A 319 -5.13 -5.36 4.13
CA TRP A 319 -4.10 -5.80 5.08
C TRP A 319 -3.08 -4.71 5.39
N GLU A 320 -2.67 -3.92 4.40
CA GLU A 320 -1.77 -2.78 4.63
C GLU A 320 -2.41 -1.73 5.55
N VAL A 321 -3.69 -1.40 5.34
CA VAL A 321 -4.43 -0.46 6.19
C VAL A 321 -4.57 -1.02 7.62
N LEU A 322 -4.95 -2.30 7.76
CA LEU A 322 -5.08 -2.94 9.07
C LEU A 322 -3.75 -2.98 9.83
N ASN A 323 -2.67 -3.40 9.19
CA ASN A 323 -1.34 -3.42 9.79
C ASN A 323 -0.89 -2.02 10.23
N LEU A 324 -1.23 -0.99 9.46
CA LEU A 324 -0.96 0.40 9.82
C LEU A 324 -1.72 0.82 11.09
N VAL A 325 -3.02 0.50 11.17
CA VAL A 325 -3.86 0.83 12.32
C VAL A 325 -3.41 0.11 13.58
N VAL A 326 -3.16 -1.20 13.48
CA VAL A 326 -2.68 -2.02 14.60
C VAL A 326 -1.31 -1.52 15.07
N GLY A 327 -0.37 -1.29 14.14
CA GLY A 327 0.97 -0.80 14.46
C GLY A 327 0.95 0.56 15.15
N LYS A 328 0.10 1.50 14.70
CA LYS A 328 -0.07 2.79 15.36
C LYS A 328 -0.69 2.70 16.74
N THR A 329 -1.67 1.82 16.90
CA THR A 329 -2.36 1.63 18.19
C THR A 329 -1.39 1.02 19.21
N ALA A 330 -0.61 0.02 18.79
CA ALA A 330 0.43 -0.59 19.61
C ALA A 330 1.52 0.44 19.99
N ALA A 331 1.97 1.27 19.05
CA ALA A 331 2.95 2.33 19.34
C ALA A 331 2.42 3.34 20.37
N ARG A 332 1.16 3.79 20.21
CA ARG A 332 0.51 4.69 21.18
C ARG A 332 0.38 4.06 22.56
N ALA A 333 0.04 2.77 22.65
CA ALA A 333 -0.02 2.06 23.92
C ALA A 333 1.34 1.99 24.60
N ALA A 334 2.40 1.63 23.85
CA ALA A 334 3.76 1.59 24.37
C ALA A 334 4.25 2.97 24.85
N ASP A 335 3.91 4.05 24.12
CA ASP A 335 4.24 5.42 24.55
C ASP A 335 3.52 5.79 25.85
N LEU A 336 2.25 5.39 26.02
CA LEU A 336 1.49 5.63 27.25
C LEU A 336 2.07 4.85 28.43
N ASP A 337 2.43 3.59 28.24
CA ASP A 337 3.06 2.76 29.27
C ASP A 337 4.40 3.36 29.71
N GLY A 338 5.20 3.85 28.76
CA GLY A 338 6.46 4.54 29.05
C GLY A 338 6.26 5.83 29.85
N ASN A 339 5.23 6.62 29.52
CA ASN A 339 4.90 7.83 30.26
C ASN A 339 4.38 7.54 31.68
N LEU A 340 3.59 6.46 31.84
CA LEU A 340 3.11 6.02 33.15
C LEU A 340 4.28 5.60 34.04
N ALA A 341 5.17 4.74 33.53
CA ALA A 341 6.36 4.31 34.26
C ALA A 341 7.27 5.49 34.66
N ALA A 342 7.38 6.52 33.82
CA ALA A 342 8.13 7.73 34.13
C ALA A 342 7.45 8.62 35.18
N ALA A 343 6.12 8.60 35.27
CA ALA A 343 5.36 9.36 36.27
C ALA A 343 5.34 8.67 37.64
N GLU A 344 5.50 7.34 37.68
CA GLU A 344 5.58 6.54 38.89
C GLU A 344 6.97 6.51 39.56
N ALA A 345 8.03 6.93 38.84
CA ALA A 345 9.42 6.94 39.29
C ALA A 345 9.83 8.24 40.02
#